data_AF-A0A2G3AFN5-F1
#
_entry.id   AF-A0A2G3AFN5-F1
#
_cell.length_a   1.000
_cell.length_b   1.000
_cell.length_c   1.000
_cell.angle_alpha   90.00
_cell.angle_beta   90.00
_cell.angle_gamma   90.00
#
_symmetry.space_group_name_H-M   'P 1'
#
loop_
_entity.id
_entity.type
_entity.pdbx_description
1 polymer ?
#
loop_
_entity_poly.entity_id
_entity_poly.type
_entity_poly.pdbx_seq_one_letter_code
_entity_poly.pdbx_strand_id
1 'polypeptide(L)'
;MPANISRNSVDNIIISVNANIEWNREKAYIDKSIDEPLKYVIVRDTPQQEPQSNDCGMFVCAFVEFASHGIFDISTRLFGASNHRLRHGALLWNYVRRNQKDRAIIPRTFGLKFEPSFPGV
;
A
#
# COMPACT_ATOMS: atom_id res chain seq x y z
N MET A 1 22.83 2.23 20.52
CA MET A 1 23.37 2.88 19.31
C MET A 1 22.55 2.41 18.13
N PRO A 2 21.84 3.26 17.38
CA PRO A 2 21.13 2.81 16.20
C PRO A 2 22.12 2.57 15.06
N ALA A 3 21.99 1.43 14.38
CA ALA A 3 22.82 1.05 13.24
C ALA A 3 22.61 2.04 12.09
N ASN A 4 23.71 2.67 11.68
CA ASN A 4 23.74 3.62 10.58
C ASN A 4 23.82 2.82 9.27
N ILE A 5 22.67 2.42 8.72
CA ILE A 5 22.61 1.75 7.41
C ILE A 5 22.86 2.83 6.36
N SER A 6 24.03 2.77 5.73
CA SER A 6 24.41 3.60 4.58
C SER A 6 23.35 3.49 3.49
N ARG A 7 22.65 4.59 3.20
CA ARG A 7 21.64 4.72 2.14
C ARG A 7 22.20 4.55 0.71
N ASN A 8 23.49 4.25 0.57
CA ASN A 8 24.21 4.19 -0.70
C ASN A 8 24.55 2.78 -1.18
N SER A 9 24.07 1.71 -0.52
CA SER A 9 24.16 0.36 -1.08
C SER A 9 23.00 0.15 -2.05
N VAL A 10 23.25 0.34 -3.35
CA VAL A 10 22.38 -0.24 -4.38
C VAL A 10 22.64 -1.74 -4.39
N ASP A 11 22.00 -2.44 -3.46
CA ASP A 11 21.89 -3.88 -3.57
C ASP A 11 21.06 -4.14 -4.83
N ASN A 12 21.65 -4.80 -5.82
CA ASN A 12 20.89 -5.30 -6.96
C ASN A 12 19.89 -6.33 -6.42
N ILE A 13 18.67 -5.90 -6.13
CA ILE A 13 17.60 -6.80 -5.67
C ILE A 13 17.21 -7.67 -6.86
N ILE A 14 17.72 -8.90 -6.89
CA ILE A 14 17.25 -9.93 -7.81
C ILE A 14 15.93 -10.47 -7.26
N ILE A 15 14.81 -10.03 -7.83
CA ILE A 15 13.51 -10.65 -7.56
C ILE A 15 13.43 -11.92 -8.39
N SER A 16 13.65 -13.08 -7.76
CA SER A 16 13.54 -14.38 -8.42
C SER A 16 12.13 -14.54 -8.99
N VAL A 17 12.05 -14.88 -10.27
CA VAL A 17 10.79 -15.00 -11.00
C VAL A 17 10.09 -16.29 -10.54
N ASN A 18 8.93 -16.15 -9.89
CA ASN A 18 8.14 -17.32 -9.48
C ASN A 18 7.50 -17.96 -10.72
N ALA A 19 7.82 -19.23 -10.98
CA ALA A 19 7.31 -20.01 -12.10
C ALA A 19 5.78 -20.22 -12.08
N ASN A 20 5.11 -19.96 -10.95
CA ASN A 20 3.65 -20.07 -10.81
C ASN A 20 2.88 -18.83 -11.29
N ILE A 21 3.57 -17.82 -11.83
CA ILE A 21 2.94 -16.63 -12.41
C ILE A 21 3.15 -16.68 -13.93
N GLU A 22 2.07 -16.60 -14.70
CA GLU A 22 2.09 -16.64 -16.16
C GLU A 22 2.54 -15.29 -16.77
N TRP A 23 3.81 -14.94 -16.55
CA TRP A 23 4.40 -13.68 -17.03
C TRP A 23 4.40 -13.54 -18.55
N ASN A 24 4.40 -14.65 -19.27
CA ASN A 24 4.33 -14.71 -20.73
C ASN A 24 3.03 -14.11 -21.32
N ARG A 25 2.01 -13.83 -20.49
CA ARG A 25 0.81 -13.10 -20.91
C ARG A 25 0.97 -11.58 -20.89
N GLU A 26 1.96 -11.06 -20.15
CA GLU A 26 2.20 -9.62 -20.08
C GLU A 26 3.06 -9.19 -21.27
N LYS A 27 2.62 -8.17 -22.02
CA LYS A 27 3.29 -7.75 -23.26
C LYS A 27 4.74 -7.33 -23.03
N ALA A 28 5.05 -6.81 -21.84
CA ALA A 28 6.41 -6.41 -21.46
C ALA A 28 7.37 -7.59 -21.19
N TYR A 29 6.86 -8.84 -21.15
CA TYR A 29 7.61 -10.02 -20.74
C TYR A 29 7.42 -11.25 -21.65
N ILE A 30 6.73 -11.10 -22.79
CA ILE A 30 6.43 -12.23 -23.71
C ILE A 30 7.66 -12.84 -24.38
N ASP A 31 8.72 -12.05 -24.55
CA ASP A 31 9.99 -12.42 -25.19
C ASP A 31 11.15 -12.57 -24.20
N LYS A 32 10.88 -12.44 -22.90
CA LYS A 32 11.89 -12.46 -21.84
C LYS A 32 12.08 -13.87 -21.29
N SER A 33 13.33 -14.23 -20.99
CA SER A 33 13.64 -15.49 -20.31
C SER A 33 13.20 -15.44 -18.84
N ILE A 34 12.91 -16.61 -18.26
CA ILE A 34 12.71 -16.73 -16.79
C ILE A 34 13.98 -16.37 -16.01
N ASP A 35 15.14 -16.51 -16.64
CA ASP A 35 16.44 -16.12 -16.08
C ASP A 35 16.72 -14.61 -16.27
N GLU A 36 15.86 -13.89 -16.99
CA GLU A 36 15.98 -12.44 -17.14
C GLU A 36 15.40 -11.75 -15.90
N PRO A 37 16.21 -10.97 -15.16
CA PRO A 37 15.73 -10.30 -13.96
C PRO A 37 14.63 -9.29 -14.27
N LEU A 38 13.63 -9.21 -13.39
CA LEU A 38 12.58 -8.20 -13.49
C LEU A 38 13.19 -6.81 -13.38
N LYS A 39 12.88 -5.95 -14.37
CA LYS A 39 13.21 -4.53 -14.27
C LYS A 39 12.33 -3.90 -13.20
N TYR A 40 12.95 -3.43 -12.12
CA TYR A 40 12.28 -2.64 -11.09
C TYR A 40 12.84 -1.23 -11.07
N VAL A 41 12.04 -0.29 -10.55
CA VAL A 41 12.44 1.09 -10.33
C VAL A 41 12.26 1.38 -8.85
N ILE A 42 13.31 1.84 -8.19
CA ILE A 42 13.21 2.36 -6.82
C ILE A 42 12.78 3.82 -6.92
N VAL A 43 11.54 4.09 -6.50
CA VAL A 43 11.03 5.46 -6.41
C VAL A 43 11.56 6.10 -5.13
N ARG A 44 12.50 7.03 -5.30
CA ARG A 44 13.09 7.81 -4.20
C ARG A 44 12.15 8.93 -3.78
N ASP A 45 12.37 9.45 -2.57
CA ASP A 45 11.65 10.62 -2.01
C ASP A 45 10.12 10.45 -1.92
N THR A 46 9.66 9.21 -2.03
CA THR A 46 8.28 8.79 -1.83
C THR A 46 7.86 9.13 -0.39
N PRO A 47 6.64 9.64 -0.15
CA PRO A 47 6.15 9.91 1.19
C PRO A 47 6.21 8.66 2.07
N GLN A 48 6.81 8.77 3.25
CA GLN A 48 6.90 7.66 4.19
C GLN A 48 6.08 7.99 5.43
N GLN A 49 5.57 6.94 6.09
CA GLN A 49 4.96 7.08 7.40
C GLN A 49 6.00 7.59 8.41
N GLU A 50 5.54 8.36 9.40
CA GLU A 50 6.38 8.74 10.53
C GLU A 50 6.84 7.50 11.32
N PRO A 51 8.06 7.48 11.89
CA PRO A 51 8.60 6.29 12.58
C PRO A 51 7.72 5.76 13.73
N GLN A 52 6.90 6.61 14.33
CA GLN A 52 6.00 6.26 15.44
C GLN A 52 4.55 6.03 14.97
N SER A 53 4.28 6.14 13.67
CA SER A 53 2.95 5.92 13.12
C SER A 53 2.70 4.44 12.82
N ASN A 54 1.45 4.01 12.97
CA ASN A 54 0.96 2.68 12.60
C ASN A 54 0.26 2.71 11.23
N ASP A 55 0.73 3.56 10.31
CA ASP A 55 0.08 3.84 9.03
C ASP A 55 0.60 3.01 7.85
N CYS A 56 1.47 2.03 8.10
CA CYS A 56 2.17 1.28 7.04
C CYS A 56 1.20 0.71 5.98
N GLY A 57 0.10 0.09 6.41
CA GLY A 57 -0.92 -0.45 5.52
C GLY A 57 -1.65 0.64 4.73
N MET A 58 -1.90 1.80 5.34
CA MET A 58 -2.53 2.93 4.66
C MET A 58 -1.63 3.48 3.55
N PHE A 59 -0.34 3.68 3.83
CA PHE A 59 0.62 4.13 2.82
C PHE A 59 0.73 3.13 1.67
N VAL A 60 0.82 1.82 1.95
CA VAL A 60 0.85 0.78 0.91
C VAL A 60 -0.41 0.82 0.05
N CYS A 61 -1.61 0.90 0.65
CA CYS A 61 -2.85 0.99 -0.10
C CYS A 61 -2.91 2.22 -1.01
N ALA A 62 -2.49 3.38 -0.51
CA ALA A 62 -2.45 4.61 -1.28
C ALA A 62 -1.45 4.50 -2.45
N PHE A 63 -0.26 3.94 -2.23
CA PHE A 63 0.72 3.74 -3.31
C PHE A 63 0.24 2.79 -4.39
N VAL A 64 -0.42 1.69 -4.00
CA VAL A 64 -1.04 0.78 -4.97
C VAL A 64 -2.11 1.49 -5.79
N GLU A 65 -2.91 2.36 -5.18
CA GLU A 65 -3.91 3.17 -5.89
C GLU A 65 -3.24 4.12 -6.90
N PHE A 66 -2.21 4.86 -6.50
CA PHE A 66 -1.48 5.76 -7.41
C PHE A 66 -0.79 5.01 -8.55
N ALA A 67 -0.11 3.90 -8.26
CA ALA A 67 0.54 3.07 -9.26
C ALA A 67 -0.47 2.49 -10.26
N SER A 68 -1.67 2.11 -9.80
CA SER A 68 -2.75 1.65 -10.67
C SER A 68 -3.26 2.73 -11.63
N HIS A 69 -3.08 4.01 -11.29
CA HIS A 69 -3.35 5.14 -12.17
C HIS A 69 -2.12 5.61 -12.97
N GLY A 70 -0.99 4.89 -12.89
CA GLY A 70 0.26 5.27 -13.56
C GLY A 70 0.96 6.49 -12.95
N ILE A 71 0.61 6.86 -11.72
CA ILE A 71 1.19 8.01 -11.01
C ILE A 71 2.31 7.51 -10.09
N PHE A 72 3.55 7.90 -10.40
CA PHE A 72 4.74 7.47 -9.66
C PHE A 72 5.50 8.62 -8.97
N ASP A 73 5.24 9.86 -9.37
CA ASP A 73 5.79 11.06 -8.71
C ASP A 73 4.77 11.61 -7.71
N ILE A 74 4.91 11.20 -6.45
CA ILE A 74 3.95 11.50 -5.39
C ILE A 74 4.61 12.47 -4.40
N SER A 75 4.18 13.72 -4.42
CA SER A 75 4.69 14.72 -3.49
C SER A 75 4.18 14.46 -2.06
N THR A 76 5.07 14.57 -1.07
CA THR A 76 4.73 14.54 0.37
C THR A 76 3.68 15.57 0.75
N ARG A 77 3.69 16.74 0.10
CA ARG A 77 2.70 17.81 0.33
C ARG A 77 1.31 17.45 -0.18
N LEU A 78 1.23 16.63 -1.24
CA LEU A 78 -0.03 16.26 -1.88
C LEU A 78 -0.58 14.93 -1.36
N PHE A 79 0.26 14.09 -0.74
CA PHE A 79 -0.15 12.78 -0.23
C PHE A 79 -1.25 12.89 0.82
N GLY A 80 -1.12 13.79 1.81
CA GLY A 80 -2.19 14.02 2.79
C GLY A 80 -2.64 12.76 3.53
N ALA A 81 -1.75 12.17 4.34
CA ALA A 81 -1.98 10.90 5.06
C ALA A 81 -3.32 10.83 5.81
N SER A 82 -3.75 11.93 6.44
CA SER A 82 -5.04 12.02 7.15
C SER A 82 -6.24 11.80 6.21
N ASN A 83 -6.19 12.32 4.98
CA ASN A 83 -7.27 12.17 4.00
C ASN A 83 -7.39 10.72 3.54
N HIS A 84 -6.25 10.07 3.27
CA HIS A 84 -6.22 8.64 2.95
C HIS A 84 -6.75 7.79 4.11
N ARG A 85 -6.36 8.09 5.36
CA ARG A 85 -6.86 7.38 6.53
C ARG A 85 -8.38 7.48 6.65
N LEU A 86 -8.95 8.68 6.50
CA LEU A 86 -10.40 8.88 6.54
C LEU A 86 -11.11 8.16 5.40
N ARG A 87 -10.59 8.27 4.17
CA ARG A 87 -11.18 7.62 2.99
C ARG A 87 -11.14 6.10 3.09
N HIS A 88 -9.97 5.52 3.36
CA HIS A 88 -9.83 4.07 3.51
C HIS A 88 -10.60 3.55 4.73
N GLY A 89 -10.61 4.30 5.84
CA GLY A 89 -11.42 3.97 7.02
C GLY A 89 -12.92 3.93 6.70
N ALA A 90 -13.45 4.91 5.97
CA ALA A 90 -14.85 4.93 5.54
C ALA A 90 -15.19 3.80 4.57
N LEU A 91 -14.29 3.49 3.62
CA LEU A 91 -14.46 2.37 2.69
C LEU A 91 -14.49 1.03 3.43
N LEU A 92 -13.54 0.80 4.35
CA LEU A 92 -13.48 -0.43 5.13
C LEU A 92 -14.70 -0.57 6.05
N TRP A 93 -15.12 0.51 6.70
CA TRP A 93 -16.34 0.54 7.51
C TRP A 93 -17.57 0.15 6.68
N ASN A 94 -17.76 0.77 5.52
CA ASN A 94 -18.88 0.47 4.63
C ASN A 94 -18.84 -0.98 4.15
N TYR A 95 -17.66 -1.50 3.82
CA TYR A 95 -17.47 -2.90 3.45
C TYR A 95 -17.88 -3.84 4.59
N VAL A 96 -17.38 -3.62 5.81
CA VAL A 96 -17.73 -4.44 6.98
C VAL A 96 -19.23 -4.38 7.26
N ARG A 97 -19.85 -3.19 7.17
CA ARG A 97 -21.30 -3.03 7.40
C ARG A 97 -22.16 -3.73 6.35
N ARG A 98 -21.75 -3.74 5.07
CA ARG A 98 -22.43 -4.52 4.03
C ARG A 98 -22.31 -6.01 4.30
N ASN A 99 -21.10 -6.47 4.58
CA ASN A 99 -20.86 -7.88 4.92
C ASN A 99 -21.56 -8.34 6.21
N GLN A 100 -21.78 -7.46 7.19
CA GLN A 100 -22.57 -7.77 8.39
C GLN A 100 -24.07 -7.83 8.11
N LYS A 101 -24.59 -6.99 7.19
CA LYS A 101 -25.98 -7.08 6.74
C LYS A 101 -26.22 -8.37 5.94
N ASP A 102 -25.23 -8.79 5.16
CA ASP A 102 -25.27 -10.03 4.38
C ASP A 102 -24.97 -11.28 5.23
N ARG A 103 -24.26 -11.10 6.36
CA ARG A 103 -23.98 -12.13 7.38
C ARG A 103 -24.68 -11.78 8.69
N ALA A 104 -26.01 -11.86 8.72
CA ALA A 104 -26.67 -12.11 9.99
C ALA A 104 -26.18 -13.47 10.52
N ILE A 105 -25.57 -13.45 11.71
CA ILE A 105 -25.06 -14.55 12.54
C ILE A 105 -23.51 -14.55 12.64
N ILE A 106 -23.07 -14.50 13.91
CA ILE A 106 -21.72 -14.49 14.51
C ILE A 106 -21.03 -13.11 14.66
N PRO A 107 -21.20 -12.43 15.82
CA PRO A 107 -20.39 -11.27 16.18
C PRO A 107 -19.03 -11.75 16.70
N ARG A 108 -17.94 -11.37 16.02
CA ARG A 108 -16.64 -11.24 16.68
C ARG A 108 -16.31 -9.77 16.79
N THR A 109 -16.54 -9.25 17.98
CA THR A 109 -16.14 -7.91 18.43
C THR A 109 -14.63 -7.78 18.29
N PHE A 110 -14.15 -7.06 17.28
CA PHE A 110 -12.88 -6.35 17.37
C PHE A 110 -13.22 -4.92 17.75
N GLY A 111 -13.06 -4.63 19.05
CA GLY A 111 -13.35 -3.34 19.64
C GLY A 111 -12.40 -2.27 19.10
N LEU A 112 -12.82 -1.58 18.06
CA LEU A 112 -12.38 -0.22 17.76
C LEU A 112 -13.65 0.61 17.61
N LYS A 113 -14.08 1.23 18.72
CA LYS A 113 -15.14 2.22 18.72
C LYS A 113 -14.57 3.48 18.08
N PHE A 114 -14.81 3.67 16.79
CA PHE A 114 -14.49 4.92 16.10
C PHE A 114 -15.59 5.93 16.47
N GLU A 115 -15.28 6.83 17.39
CA GLU A 115 -16.13 7.99 17.74
C GLU A 115 -15.59 9.20 16.96
N PRO A 116 -16.20 9.59 15.82
CA PRO A 116 -15.79 10.80 15.12
C PRO A 116 -16.25 12.03 15.90
N SER A 117 -15.33 12.71 16.55
CA SER A 117 -15.58 14.06 17.07
C SER A 117 -15.59 15.05 15.90
N PHE A 118 -16.79 15.34 15.38
CA PHE A 118 -17.01 16.50 14.51
C PHE A 118 -17.01 17.76 15.38
N PRO A 119 -16.15 18.76 15.13
CA PRO A 119 -16.29 20.06 15.79
C PRO A 119 -17.59 20.72 15.31
N GLY A 120 -18.43 21.11 16.27
CA GLY A 120 -19.71 21.76 16.03
C GLY A 120 -19.56 23.08 15.27
N VAL A 121 -20.55 23.33 14.41
CA VAL A 121 -20.81 24.61 13.74
C VAL A 121 -21.23 25.66 14.75
#